data_AF-A0A4Q7AMM1-F1
#
_entry.id   AF-A0A4Q7AMM1-F1
#
_cell.length_a   1.000
_cell.length_b   1.000
_cell.length_c   1.000
_cell.angle_alpha   90.00
_cell.angle_beta   90.00
_cell.angle_gamma   90.00
#
_symmetry.space_group_name_H-M   'P 1'
#
loop_
_entity.id
_entity.type
_entity.pdbx_description
1 polymer ?
#
loop_
_entity_poly.entity_id
_entity_poly.type
_entity_poly.pdbx_seq_one_letter_code
_entity_poly.pdbx_strand_id
1 'polypeptide(L)'
;DIAASLRKKVEHVIRDGISQGQTNQQIVQRIKGRKANNYKDGLLKSSRESIERQVRTARSHISTATYIDTYKALGVEYVKVVATLDGRTCEYCASIDGDVYAIDDPARPRFPVHPNNRTTYVPCDKSGEIAGLRPFVMDERKVKDIPKEERKHLIGQLDANTSFKEFFEQSDEFFQRTWLGKSKYELYKKGEYSIDKFADPLNKRGYTLAELKALDQKTFNNVLGE
;
A
#
# COMPACT_ATOMS: atom_id res chain seq x y z
N ASP A 1 7.33 17.88 -16.88
CA ASP A 1 7.88 16.95 -17.88
C ASP A 1 8.84 15.95 -17.21
N ILE A 2 8.51 14.66 -17.32
CA ILE A 2 9.29 13.54 -16.78
C ILE A 2 10.65 13.44 -17.47
N ALA A 3 10.71 13.66 -18.79
CA ALA A 3 11.93 13.56 -19.58
C ALA A 3 12.94 14.65 -19.17
N ALA A 4 12.48 15.89 -19.05
CA ALA A 4 13.28 17.00 -18.54
C ALA A 4 13.83 16.73 -17.12
N SER A 5 13.02 16.14 -16.23
CA SER A 5 13.45 15.78 -14.87
C SER A 5 14.55 14.72 -14.87
N LEU A 6 14.41 13.66 -15.68
CA LEU A 6 15.42 12.62 -15.81
C LEU A 6 16.73 13.19 -16.39
N ARG A 7 16.64 14.01 -17.44
CA ARG A 7 17.81 14.67 -18.04
C ARG A 7 18.58 15.49 -17.00
N LYS A 8 17.89 16.31 -16.20
CA LYS A 8 18.51 17.10 -15.12
C LYS A 8 19.23 16.21 -14.10
N LYS A 9 18.64 15.08 -13.72
CA LYS A 9 19.29 14.12 -12.79
C LYS A 9 20.54 13.49 -13.38
N VAL A 10 20.50 13.12 -14.66
CA VAL A 10 21.66 12.56 -15.38
C VAL A 10 22.78 13.60 -15.47
N GLU A 11 22.46 14.83 -15.89
CA GLU A 11 23.42 15.94 -15.96
C GLU A 11 24.05 16.23 -14.59
N HIS A 12 23.27 16.17 -13.51
CA HIS A 12 23.78 16.34 -12.16
C HIS A 12 24.79 15.24 -11.78
N VAL A 13 24.48 13.96 -12.05
CA VAL A 13 25.40 12.84 -11.78
C VAL A 13 26.69 12.97 -12.58
N ILE A 14 26.62 13.44 -13.82
CA ILE A 14 27.80 13.69 -14.66
C ILE A 14 28.68 14.80 -14.06
N ARG A 15 28.09 15.96 -13.74
CA ARG A 15 28.84 17.10 -13.17
C ARG A 15 29.48 16.74 -11.82
N ASP A 16 28.72 16.06 -10.96
CA ASP A 16 29.20 15.57 -9.67
C ASP A 16 30.36 14.58 -9.83
N GLY A 17 30.23 13.63 -10.77
CA GLY A 17 31.29 12.67 -11.06
C GLY A 17 32.57 13.32 -11.56
N ILE A 18 32.46 14.29 -12.48
CA ILE A 18 33.61 15.07 -12.96
C ILE A 18 34.28 15.82 -11.81
N SER A 19 33.49 16.49 -10.96
CA SER A 19 34.00 17.24 -9.81
C SER A 19 34.71 16.36 -8.78
N GLN A 20 34.31 15.10 -8.65
CA GLN A 20 34.89 14.14 -7.71
C GLN A 20 36.06 13.33 -8.33
N GLY A 21 36.47 13.63 -9.56
CA GLY A 21 37.53 12.88 -10.26
C GLY A 21 37.14 11.44 -10.62
N GLN A 22 35.84 11.15 -10.74
CA GLN A 22 35.36 9.82 -11.13
C GLN A 22 35.69 9.54 -12.60
N THR A 23 36.04 8.28 -12.88
CA THR A 23 36.24 7.84 -14.27
C THR A 23 34.91 7.77 -15.02
N ASN A 24 34.98 7.83 -16.36
CA ASN A 24 33.81 7.65 -17.22
C ASN A 24 33.01 6.38 -16.87
N GLN A 25 33.70 5.28 -16.56
CA GLN A 25 33.06 4.01 -16.18
C GLN A 25 32.30 4.12 -14.85
N GLN A 26 32.86 4.80 -13.85
CA GLN A 26 32.19 5.00 -12.56
C GLN A 26 30.93 5.85 -12.71
N ILE A 27 30.97 6.92 -13.51
CA ILE A 27 29.80 7.77 -13.78
C ILE A 27 28.72 6.96 -14.51
N VAL A 28 29.08 6.21 -15.56
CA VAL A 28 28.15 5.32 -16.28
C VAL A 28 27.55 4.28 -15.33
N GLN A 29 28.35 3.71 -14.42
CA GLN A 29 27.89 2.73 -13.44
C GLN A 29 26.91 3.32 -12.42
N ARG A 30 27.06 4.59 -12.02
CA ARG A 30 26.06 5.30 -11.18
C ARG A 30 24.73 5.50 -11.91
N ILE A 31 24.79 5.82 -13.20
CA ILE A 31 23.58 6.03 -14.02
C ILE A 31 22.87 4.70 -14.28
N LYS A 32 23.60 3.69 -14.75
CA LYS A 32 23.06 2.38 -15.14
C LYS A 32 22.77 1.46 -13.95
N GLY A 33 23.57 1.55 -12.89
CA GLY A 33 23.62 0.59 -11.79
C GLY A 33 24.67 -0.50 -11.99
N ARG A 34 24.92 -1.27 -10.93
CA ARG A 34 25.92 -2.35 -10.90
C ARG A 34 25.30 -3.70 -11.24
N LYS A 35 25.96 -4.49 -12.08
CA LYS A 35 25.52 -5.87 -12.39
C LYS A 35 25.40 -6.73 -11.13
N ALA A 36 26.35 -6.59 -10.19
CA ALA A 36 26.32 -7.29 -8.89
C ALA A 36 25.04 -7.01 -8.08
N ASN A 37 24.45 -5.82 -8.24
CA ASN A 37 23.20 -5.43 -7.57
C ASN A 37 21.98 -5.58 -8.48
N ASN A 38 22.08 -6.32 -9.59
CA ASN A 38 21.04 -6.41 -10.62
C ASN A 38 20.55 -5.03 -11.10
N TYR A 39 21.45 -4.05 -11.16
CA TYR A 39 21.20 -2.66 -11.57
C TYR A 39 20.20 -1.90 -10.68
N LYS A 40 19.85 -2.43 -9.50
CA LYS A 40 18.88 -1.82 -8.59
C LYS A 40 19.33 -0.49 -8.00
N ASP A 41 20.63 -0.24 -7.99
CA ASP A 41 21.27 0.96 -7.48
C ASP A 41 21.49 2.07 -8.53
N GLY A 42 21.01 1.86 -9.76
CA GLY A 42 21.15 2.84 -10.84
C GLY A 42 20.08 3.94 -10.83
N LEU A 43 20.46 5.14 -11.28
CA LEU A 43 19.53 6.24 -11.54
C LEU A 43 18.43 5.86 -12.54
N LEU A 44 18.75 5.09 -13.58
CA LEU A 44 17.76 4.67 -14.58
C LEU A 44 16.67 3.78 -13.97
N LYS A 45 17.05 2.87 -13.08
CA LYS A 45 16.14 1.94 -12.41
C LYS A 45 15.19 2.68 -11.47
N SER A 46 15.72 3.54 -10.60
CA SER A 46 14.90 4.37 -9.70
C SER A 46 13.98 5.32 -10.45
N SER A 47 14.44 5.88 -11.57
CA SER A 47 13.63 6.75 -12.43
C SER A 47 12.50 5.98 -13.10
N ARG A 48 12.77 4.77 -13.63
CA ARG A 48 11.73 3.89 -14.18
C ARG A 48 10.66 3.57 -13.14
N GLU A 49 11.05 3.22 -11.92
CA GLU A 49 10.11 2.89 -10.84
C GLU A 49 9.25 4.09 -10.43
N SER A 50 9.84 5.29 -10.38
CA SER A 50 9.09 6.53 -10.15
C SER A 50 8.04 6.78 -11.25
N ILE A 51 8.42 6.59 -12.52
CA ILE A 51 7.50 6.75 -13.67
C ILE A 51 6.38 5.73 -13.58
N GLU A 52 6.72 4.45 -13.38
CA GLU A 52 5.74 3.38 -13.27
C GLU A 52 4.72 3.64 -12.16
N ARG A 53 5.21 4.15 -11.02
CA ARG A 53 4.37 4.55 -9.88
C ARG A 53 3.41 5.69 -10.24
N GLN A 54 3.89 6.72 -10.93
CA GLN A 54 3.05 7.84 -11.38
C GLN A 54 1.99 7.37 -12.38
N VAL A 55 2.37 6.55 -13.37
CA VAL A 55 1.45 6.00 -14.37
C VAL A 55 0.35 5.18 -13.72
N ARG A 56 0.72 4.29 -12.78
CA ARG A 56 -0.25 3.47 -12.04
C ARG A 56 -1.20 4.33 -11.20
N THR A 57 -0.68 5.32 -10.47
CA THR A 57 -1.51 6.25 -9.70
C THR A 57 -2.50 6.99 -10.61
N ALA A 58 -2.04 7.53 -11.74
CA ALA A 58 -2.91 8.22 -12.70
C ALA A 58 -3.99 7.29 -13.28
N ARG A 59 -3.61 6.08 -13.70
CA ARG A 59 -4.55 5.07 -14.21
C ARG A 59 -5.60 4.70 -13.17
N SER A 60 -5.17 4.41 -11.93
CA SER A 60 -6.10 4.09 -10.84
C SER A 60 -7.06 5.23 -10.58
N HIS A 61 -6.57 6.48 -10.58
CA HIS A 61 -7.42 7.66 -10.37
C HIS A 61 -8.52 7.77 -11.44
N ILE A 62 -8.13 7.68 -12.72
CA ILE A 62 -9.07 7.75 -13.85
C ILE A 62 -10.09 6.62 -13.77
N SER A 63 -9.64 5.39 -13.47
CA SER A 63 -10.53 4.24 -13.33
C SER A 63 -11.56 4.45 -12.21
N THR A 64 -11.12 4.87 -11.03
CA THR A 64 -12.03 5.10 -9.90
C THR A 64 -13.00 6.24 -10.17
N ALA A 65 -12.54 7.35 -10.76
CA ALA A 65 -13.42 8.46 -11.14
C ALA A 65 -14.49 8.00 -12.13
N THR A 66 -14.09 7.26 -13.17
CA THR A 66 -15.02 6.72 -14.17
C THR A 66 -16.03 5.75 -13.55
N TYR A 67 -15.61 4.89 -12.62
CA TYR A 67 -16.54 4.01 -11.91
C TYR A 67 -17.56 4.78 -11.10
N ILE A 68 -17.14 5.81 -10.35
CA ILE A 68 -18.06 6.66 -9.59
C ILE A 68 -19.06 7.37 -10.52
N ASP A 69 -18.59 7.95 -11.63
CA ASP A 69 -19.49 8.60 -12.60
C ASP A 69 -20.49 7.62 -13.22
N THR A 70 -20.04 6.39 -13.49
CA THR A 70 -20.90 5.30 -13.98
C THR A 70 -21.94 4.93 -12.92
N TYR A 71 -21.54 4.76 -11.66
CA TYR A 71 -22.44 4.44 -10.56
C TYR A 71 -23.50 5.54 -10.36
N LYS A 72 -23.10 6.82 -10.44
CA LYS A 72 -24.04 7.95 -10.41
C LYS A 72 -25.05 7.89 -11.54
N ALA A 73 -24.59 7.64 -12.76
CA ALA A 73 -25.47 7.53 -13.93
C ALA A 73 -26.46 6.36 -13.82
N LEU A 74 -26.09 5.30 -13.09
CA LEU A 74 -26.94 4.14 -12.80
C LEU A 74 -27.86 4.33 -11.59
N GLY A 75 -27.82 5.48 -10.91
CA GLY A 75 -28.64 5.76 -9.74
C GLY A 75 -28.17 5.07 -8.44
N VAL A 76 -26.89 4.68 -8.36
CA VAL A 76 -26.30 4.13 -7.13
C VAL A 76 -26.14 5.25 -6.09
N GLU A 77 -26.72 5.05 -4.91
CA GLU A 77 -26.65 6.03 -3.82
C GLU A 77 -25.47 5.80 -2.86
N TYR A 78 -25.04 4.55 -2.67
CA TYR A 78 -24.01 4.17 -1.70
C TYR A 78 -22.89 3.36 -2.34
N VAL A 79 -21.68 3.54 -1.81
CA VAL A 79 -20.50 2.79 -2.22
C VAL A 79 -19.74 2.32 -0.99
N LYS A 80 -19.24 1.09 -1.04
CA LYS A 80 -18.40 0.49 0.00
C LYS A 80 -16.95 0.48 -0.44
N VAL A 81 -16.07 0.79 0.51
CA VAL A 81 -14.62 0.69 0.33
C VAL A 81 -14.22 -0.78 0.36
N VAL A 82 -13.51 -1.22 -0.68
CA VAL A 82 -12.98 -2.58 -0.82
C VAL A 82 -11.48 -2.53 -1.07
N ALA A 83 -10.69 -2.78 -0.03
CA ALA A 83 -9.24 -2.93 -0.06
C ALA A 83 -8.83 -4.30 -0.62
N THR A 84 -7.58 -4.49 -1.02
CA THR A 84 -7.14 -5.86 -1.36
C THR A 84 -6.86 -6.62 -0.06
N LEU A 85 -7.35 -7.86 0.10
CA LEU A 85 -6.99 -8.71 1.24
C LEU A 85 -5.63 -9.36 1.01
N ASP A 86 -4.54 -8.61 1.16
CA ASP A 86 -3.20 -9.17 1.08
C ASP A 86 -2.14 -8.45 1.92
N GLY A 87 -0.95 -9.05 2.00
CA GLY A 87 0.17 -8.53 2.79
C GLY A 87 0.75 -7.20 2.30
N ARG A 88 0.25 -6.63 1.20
CA ARG A 88 0.74 -5.36 0.63
C ARG A 88 -0.27 -4.23 0.79
N THR A 89 -1.40 -4.48 1.44
CA THR A 89 -2.37 -3.42 1.77
C THR A 89 -1.84 -2.63 2.94
N CYS A 90 -1.85 -1.30 2.84
CA CYS A 90 -1.34 -0.46 3.92
C CYS A 90 -2.35 -0.38 5.07
N GLU A 91 -1.88 0.03 6.25
CA GLU A 91 -2.69 0.10 7.46
C GLU A 91 -3.88 1.04 7.32
N TYR A 92 -3.72 2.18 6.62
CA TYR A 92 -4.85 3.09 6.35
C TYR A 92 -5.93 2.45 5.48
N CYS A 93 -5.55 1.78 4.39
CA CYS A 93 -6.54 1.12 3.52
C CYS A 93 -7.18 -0.08 4.20
N ALA A 94 -6.45 -0.78 5.07
CA ALA A 94 -6.97 -1.85 5.90
C ALA A 94 -7.99 -1.33 6.92
N SER A 95 -7.73 -0.19 7.55
CA SER A 95 -8.61 0.37 8.59
C SER A 95 -9.93 0.92 8.06
N ILE A 96 -9.99 1.29 6.78
CA ILE A 96 -11.22 1.80 6.14
C ILE A 96 -11.90 0.73 5.26
N ASP A 97 -11.38 -0.50 5.22
CA ASP A 97 -12.00 -1.57 4.43
C ASP A 97 -13.36 -1.94 5.01
N GLY A 98 -14.40 -1.86 4.18
CA GLY A 98 -15.78 -2.08 4.60
C GLY A 98 -16.57 -0.81 4.91
N ASP A 99 -15.92 0.36 5.00
CA ASP A 99 -16.62 1.63 5.22
C ASP A 99 -17.59 1.93 4.07
N VAL A 100 -18.80 2.34 4.41
CA VAL A 100 -19.88 2.69 3.48
C VAL A 100 -20.06 4.20 3.45
N TYR A 101 -20.12 4.78 2.26
CA TYR A 101 -20.33 6.20 2.05
C TYR A 101 -21.50 6.42 1.09
N ALA A 102 -22.25 7.50 1.28
CA ALA A 102 -23.05 8.03 0.18
C ALA A 102 -22.10 8.43 -0.97
N ILE A 103 -22.53 8.22 -2.22
CA ILE A 103 -21.67 8.39 -3.39
C ILE A 103 -21.11 9.82 -3.53
N ASP A 104 -21.88 10.80 -3.08
CA ASP A 104 -21.57 12.24 -3.06
C ASP A 104 -21.05 12.75 -1.71
N ASP A 105 -20.79 11.86 -0.75
CA ASP A 105 -20.23 12.24 0.54
C ASP A 105 -18.84 12.89 0.38
N PRO A 106 -18.64 14.14 0.84
CA PRO A 106 -17.33 14.79 0.79
C PRO A 106 -16.26 14.14 1.67
N ALA A 107 -16.64 13.40 2.70
CA ALA A 107 -15.73 12.65 3.57
C ALA A 107 -15.15 11.41 2.89
N ARG A 108 -15.79 10.92 1.82
CA ARG A 108 -15.36 9.74 1.07
C ARG A 108 -13.94 9.91 0.52
N PRO A 109 -12.99 9.02 0.84
CA PRO A 109 -11.64 9.08 0.30
C PRO A 109 -11.59 9.07 -1.24
N ARG A 110 -10.86 10.01 -1.84
CA ARG A 110 -10.62 9.97 -3.28
C ARG A 110 -9.44 9.06 -3.58
N PHE A 111 -9.72 7.84 -4.04
CA PHE A 111 -8.67 6.90 -4.45
C PHE A 111 -8.03 7.29 -5.80
N PRO A 112 -6.74 6.94 -5.99
CA PRO A 112 -5.82 6.36 -5.00
C PRO A 112 -5.35 7.41 -3.98
N VAL A 113 -5.34 7.06 -2.69
CA VAL A 113 -4.89 7.97 -1.61
C VAL A 113 -3.37 7.95 -1.40
N HIS A 114 -2.69 6.94 -1.93
CA HIS A 114 -1.24 6.79 -1.87
C HIS A 114 -0.74 6.04 -3.11
N PRO A 115 0.56 6.06 -3.41
CA PRO A 115 1.10 5.26 -4.49
C PRO A 115 0.89 3.76 -4.25
N ASN A 116 0.67 2.98 -5.32
CA ASN A 116 0.37 1.54 -5.23
C ASN A 116 -0.92 1.19 -4.50
N ASN A 117 -1.83 2.14 -4.31
CA ASN A 117 -3.14 1.87 -3.74
C ASN A 117 -3.90 0.86 -4.64
N ARG A 118 -4.53 -0.13 -4.00
CA ARG A 118 -5.29 -1.22 -4.63
C ARG A 118 -6.67 -1.38 -3.95
N THR A 119 -7.16 -0.28 -3.42
CA THR A 119 -8.47 -0.13 -2.83
C THR A 119 -9.37 0.54 -3.85
N THR A 120 -10.62 0.09 -3.94
CA THR A 120 -11.62 0.60 -4.87
C THR A 120 -12.95 0.79 -4.16
N TYR A 121 -13.89 1.40 -4.87
CA TYR A 121 -15.29 1.43 -4.50
C TYR A 121 -16.05 0.32 -5.22
N VAL A 122 -17.00 -0.28 -4.52
CA VAL A 122 -18.00 -1.20 -5.07
C VAL A 122 -19.39 -0.63 -4.73
N PRO A 123 -20.34 -0.62 -5.68
CA PRO A 123 -21.69 -0.13 -5.43
C PRO A 123 -22.39 -1.06 -4.44
N CYS A 124 -23.13 -0.48 -3.51
CA CYS A 124 -23.88 -1.21 -2.49
C CYS A 124 -25.15 -0.44 -2.15
N ASP A 125 -26.00 -1.03 -1.31
CA ASP A 125 -27.08 -0.31 -0.67
C ASP A 125 -26.57 0.40 0.61
N LYS A 126 -27.50 0.98 1.38
CA LYS A 126 -27.18 1.63 2.66
C LYS A 126 -26.63 0.66 3.71
N SER A 127 -26.95 -0.63 3.62
CA SER A 127 -26.43 -1.66 4.54
C SER A 127 -24.96 -1.97 4.27
N GLY A 128 -24.49 -1.73 3.04
CA GLY A 128 -23.12 -2.03 2.64
C GLY A 128 -22.91 -3.48 2.21
N GLU A 129 -23.97 -4.28 2.13
CA GLU A 129 -23.85 -5.68 1.74
C GLU A 129 -23.60 -5.80 0.23
N ILE A 130 -22.60 -6.62 -0.11
CA ILE A 130 -22.21 -6.92 -1.48
C ILE A 130 -22.31 -8.43 -1.69
N ALA A 131 -22.87 -8.85 -2.83
CA ALA A 131 -22.94 -10.26 -3.18
C ALA A 131 -21.59 -10.81 -3.69
N GLY A 132 -21.30 -12.06 -3.36
CA GLY A 132 -20.22 -12.84 -3.95
C GLY A 132 -19.02 -13.03 -3.02
N LEU A 133 -17.87 -13.31 -3.63
CA LEU A 133 -16.63 -13.61 -2.93
C LEU A 133 -15.52 -12.66 -3.36
N ARG A 134 -14.60 -12.34 -2.44
CA ARG A 134 -13.39 -11.57 -2.72
C ARG A 134 -12.14 -12.41 -2.49
N PRO A 135 -11.11 -12.28 -3.34
CA PRO A 135 -9.88 -13.03 -3.19
C PRO A 135 -9.00 -12.48 -2.07
N PHE A 136 -8.22 -13.35 -1.45
CA PHE A 136 -7.15 -12.97 -0.52
C PHE A 136 -5.81 -13.62 -0.89
N VAL A 137 -4.72 -13.00 -0.44
CA VAL A 137 -3.35 -13.52 -0.51
C VAL A 137 -2.65 -13.23 0.82
N MET A 138 -2.50 -14.24 1.67
CA MET A 138 -1.78 -14.17 2.95
C MET A 138 -0.25 -14.14 2.76
N ASP A 139 0.25 -13.31 1.85
CA ASP A 139 1.68 -13.16 1.55
C ASP A 139 1.98 -11.76 0.99
N GLU A 140 3.19 -11.25 1.24
CA GLU A 140 3.66 -9.98 0.69
C GLU A 140 4.24 -10.12 -0.73
N ARG A 141 4.69 -11.32 -1.10
CA ARG A 141 5.23 -11.63 -2.42
C ARG A 141 4.13 -11.48 -3.48
N LYS A 142 4.56 -11.20 -4.71
CA LYS A 142 3.62 -11.25 -5.84
C LYS A 142 3.22 -12.70 -6.03
N VAL A 143 1.96 -12.96 -6.38
CA VAL A 143 1.44 -14.33 -6.61
C VAL A 143 2.34 -15.15 -7.53
N LYS A 144 2.89 -14.53 -8.58
CA LYS A 144 3.82 -15.19 -9.52
C LYS A 144 5.13 -15.67 -8.88
N ASP A 145 5.54 -15.03 -7.79
CA ASP A 145 6.78 -15.27 -7.05
C ASP A 145 6.55 -16.24 -5.86
N ILE A 146 5.28 -16.61 -5.58
CA ILE A 146 4.92 -17.63 -4.57
C ILE A 146 5.01 -19.02 -5.23
N PRO A 147 5.80 -19.97 -4.67
CA PRO A 147 5.86 -21.36 -5.15
C PRO A 147 4.47 -21.99 -5.23
N LYS A 148 4.21 -22.76 -6.29
CA LYS A 148 2.86 -23.30 -6.57
C LYS A 148 2.31 -24.13 -5.41
N GLU A 149 3.17 -24.92 -4.76
CA GLU A 149 2.80 -25.78 -3.64
C GLU A 149 2.36 -24.99 -2.39
N GLU A 150 2.88 -23.78 -2.19
CA GLU A 150 2.52 -22.92 -1.05
C GLU A 150 1.17 -22.19 -1.28
N ARG A 151 0.76 -22.01 -2.54
CA ARG A 151 -0.40 -21.18 -2.88
C ARG A 151 -1.72 -21.68 -2.29
N LYS A 152 -1.87 -22.99 -2.11
CA LYS A 152 -3.12 -23.59 -1.61
C LYS A 152 -3.48 -23.09 -0.21
N HIS A 153 -2.48 -22.78 0.61
CA HIS A 153 -2.69 -22.32 1.98
C HIS A 153 -2.71 -20.79 2.09
N LEU A 154 -2.11 -20.09 1.12
CA LEU A 154 -1.92 -18.64 1.16
C LEU A 154 -2.95 -17.87 0.32
N ILE A 155 -3.60 -18.52 -0.65
CA ILE A 155 -4.49 -17.88 -1.61
C ILE A 155 -5.85 -18.56 -1.56
N GLY A 156 -6.89 -17.75 -1.45
CA GLY A 156 -8.25 -18.24 -1.44
C GLY A 156 -9.26 -17.14 -1.70
N GLN A 157 -10.50 -17.42 -1.32
CA GLN A 157 -11.62 -16.50 -1.41
C GLN A 157 -12.37 -16.50 -0.08
N LEU A 158 -12.88 -15.34 0.29
CA LEU A 158 -13.75 -15.13 1.45
C LEU A 158 -15.02 -14.42 0.99
N ASP A 159 -16.00 -14.33 1.88
CA ASP A 159 -17.19 -13.53 1.64
C ASP A 159 -16.82 -12.09 1.24
N ALA A 160 -17.54 -11.51 0.29
CA ALA A 160 -17.27 -10.16 -0.19
C ALA A 160 -17.34 -9.10 0.94
N ASN A 161 -18.07 -9.39 2.01
CA ASN A 161 -18.26 -8.49 3.14
C ASN A 161 -17.24 -8.70 4.27
N THR A 162 -16.40 -9.73 4.19
CA THR A 162 -15.26 -9.87 5.11
C THR A 162 -14.32 -8.68 4.96
N SER A 163 -14.22 -7.88 6.02
CA SER A 163 -13.31 -6.74 6.12
C SER A 163 -11.86 -7.20 6.27
N PHE A 164 -10.92 -6.30 5.98
CA PHE A 164 -9.50 -6.57 6.21
C PHE A 164 -9.23 -6.87 7.69
N LYS A 165 -9.96 -6.23 8.60
CA LYS A 165 -9.86 -6.49 10.04
C LYS A 165 -10.22 -7.92 10.39
N GLU A 166 -11.38 -8.40 9.95
CA GLU A 166 -11.81 -9.77 10.18
C GLU A 166 -10.87 -10.78 9.51
N PHE A 167 -10.44 -10.50 8.28
CA PHE A 167 -9.44 -11.31 7.59
C PHE A 167 -8.12 -11.38 8.36
N PHE A 168 -7.62 -10.25 8.87
CA PHE A 168 -6.40 -10.18 9.65
C PHE A 168 -6.51 -10.97 10.96
N GLU A 169 -7.63 -10.85 11.67
CA GLU A 169 -7.89 -11.60 12.91
C GLU A 169 -7.96 -13.12 12.69
N GLN A 170 -8.50 -13.55 11.54
CA GLN A 170 -8.59 -14.96 11.14
C GLN A 170 -7.29 -15.52 10.54
N SER A 171 -6.38 -14.64 10.09
CA SER A 171 -5.11 -15.05 9.50
C SER A 171 -4.15 -15.65 10.52
N ASP A 172 -3.17 -16.41 10.04
CA ASP A 172 -2.17 -17.02 10.90
C ASP A 172 -1.19 -16.00 11.52
N GLU A 173 -0.52 -16.41 12.60
CA GLU A 173 0.46 -15.55 13.28
C GLU A 173 1.60 -15.12 12.34
N PHE A 174 1.97 -15.96 11.37
CA PHE A 174 3.02 -15.64 10.42
C PHE A 174 2.65 -14.43 9.56
N PHE A 175 1.44 -14.41 9.00
CA PHE A 175 0.93 -13.28 8.24
C PHE A 175 0.80 -12.03 9.12
N GLN A 176 0.22 -12.18 10.32
CA GLN A 176 0.06 -11.05 11.25
C GLN A 176 1.41 -10.39 11.60
N ARG A 177 2.44 -11.19 11.89
CA ARG A 177 3.79 -10.71 12.18
C ARG A 177 4.48 -10.10 10.97
N THR A 178 4.26 -10.69 9.79
CA THR A 178 4.86 -10.21 8.55
C THR A 178 4.29 -8.83 8.20
N TRP A 179 2.96 -8.70 8.20
CA TRP A 179 2.26 -7.47 7.82
C TRP A 179 2.51 -6.31 8.80
N LEU A 180 2.46 -6.55 10.11
CA LEU A 180 2.73 -5.52 11.12
C LEU A 180 4.23 -5.23 11.30
N GLY A 181 5.07 -6.23 11.04
CA GLY A 181 6.45 -6.25 11.51
C GLY A 181 6.55 -6.49 13.03
N LYS A 182 7.79 -6.73 13.49
CA LYS A 182 8.06 -7.19 14.87
C LYS A 182 7.44 -6.30 15.95
N SER A 183 7.76 -5.00 15.98
CA SER A 183 7.36 -4.13 17.09
C SER A 183 5.87 -3.82 17.11
N LYS A 184 5.25 -3.54 15.94
CA LYS A 184 3.81 -3.31 15.88
C LYS A 184 3.01 -4.57 16.22
N TYR A 185 3.51 -5.75 15.87
CA TYR A 185 2.88 -7.00 16.27
C TYR A 185 2.90 -7.19 17.80
N GLU A 186 3.99 -6.85 18.49
CA GLU A 186 4.01 -6.90 19.95
C GLU A 186 3.01 -5.92 20.56
N LEU A 187 2.86 -4.71 20.00
CA LEU A 187 1.82 -3.76 20.40
C LEU A 187 0.40 -4.29 20.15
N TYR A 188 0.18 -4.98 19.02
CA TYR A 188 -1.09 -5.63 18.72
C TYR A 188 -1.42 -6.73 19.74
N LYS A 189 -0.49 -7.65 20.02
CA LYS A 189 -0.75 -8.80 20.90
C LYS A 189 -0.73 -8.46 22.39
N LYS A 190 0.25 -7.68 22.85
CA LYS A 190 0.46 -7.38 24.29
C LYS A 190 -0.08 -6.01 24.69
N GLY A 191 -0.03 -5.05 23.77
CA GLY A 191 -0.57 -3.71 23.99
C GLY A 191 -2.06 -3.61 23.69
N GLU A 192 -2.69 -4.71 23.24
CA GLU A 192 -4.12 -4.79 22.90
C GLU A 192 -4.56 -3.74 21.86
N TYR A 193 -3.64 -3.31 20.98
CA TYR A 193 -3.98 -2.40 19.90
C TYR A 193 -4.90 -3.10 18.91
N SER A 194 -5.99 -2.46 18.50
CA SER A 194 -6.68 -2.85 17.27
C SER A 194 -5.81 -2.47 16.07
N ILE A 195 -6.00 -3.16 14.93
CA ILE A 195 -5.22 -2.82 13.73
C ILE A 195 -5.45 -1.37 13.25
N ASP A 196 -6.61 -0.81 13.56
CA ASP A 196 -7.00 0.56 13.23
C ASP A 196 -6.09 1.59 13.92
N LYS A 197 -5.49 1.25 15.06
CA LYS A 197 -4.53 2.12 15.76
C LYS A 197 -3.24 2.35 14.98
N PHE A 198 -2.93 1.48 14.02
CA PHE A 198 -1.74 1.65 13.19
C PHE A 198 -1.98 2.55 11.97
N ALA A 199 -3.21 2.97 11.71
CA ALA A 199 -3.57 3.83 10.60
C ALA A 199 -3.51 5.32 10.99
N ASP A 200 -2.87 6.12 10.14
CA ASP A 200 -2.89 7.58 10.17
C ASP A 200 -3.97 8.08 9.20
N PRO A 201 -5.15 8.49 9.70
CA PRO A 201 -6.24 8.94 8.84
C PRO A 201 -5.96 10.28 8.15
N LEU A 202 -5.09 11.12 8.72
CA LEU A 202 -4.79 12.45 8.19
C LEU A 202 -3.85 12.34 6.98
N ASN A 203 -2.79 11.54 7.11
CA ASN A 203 -1.79 11.36 6.06
C ASN A 203 -2.04 10.13 5.17
N LYS A 204 -3.10 9.35 5.46
CA LYS A 204 -3.57 8.22 4.65
C LYS A 204 -2.49 7.14 4.44
N ARG A 205 -1.77 6.84 5.52
CA ARG A 205 -0.66 5.87 5.62
C ARG A 205 -0.69 5.16 6.97
N GLY A 206 0.24 4.25 7.23
CA GLY A 206 0.47 3.75 8.58
C GLY A 206 1.30 4.73 9.43
N TYR A 207 1.06 4.75 10.74
CA TYR A 207 1.94 5.42 11.69
C TYR A 207 3.29 4.71 11.77
N THR A 208 4.35 5.51 11.96
CA THR A 208 5.67 5.03 12.36
C THR A 208 5.68 4.68 13.84
N LEU A 209 6.67 3.91 14.30
CA LEU A 209 6.82 3.58 15.72
C LEU A 209 7.02 4.84 16.59
N ALA A 210 7.76 5.83 16.08
CA ALA A 210 7.98 7.09 16.78
C ALA A 210 6.67 7.87 16.97
N GLU A 211 5.81 7.88 15.95
CA GLU A 211 4.49 8.52 16.04
C GLU A 211 3.56 7.76 16.99
N LEU A 212 3.54 6.43 16.94
CA LEU A 212 2.75 5.63 17.87
C LEU A 212 3.21 5.84 19.33
N LYS A 213 4.53 5.90 19.57
CA LYS A 213 5.07 6.20 20.90
C LYS A 213 4.65 7.58 21.40
N ALA A 214 4.61 8.57 20.51
CA ALA A 214 4.15 9.91 20.85
C ALA A 214 2.64 9.97 21.18
N LEU A 215 1.83 9.10 20.54
CA LEU A 215 0.40 9.00 20.80
C LEU A 215 0.08 8.25 22.09
N ASP A 216 0.84 7.21 22.42
CA ASP A 216 0.62 6.36 23.60
C ASP A 216 1.93 5.81 24.16
N GLN A 217 2.60 6.70 24.89
CA GLN A 217 3.89 6.41 25.51
C GLN A 217 3.78 5.33 26.60
N LYS A 218 2.65 5.28 27.31
CA LYS A 218 2.45 4.33 28.41
C LYS A 218 2.47 2.89 27.92
N THR A 219 1.70 2.59 26.86
CA THR A 219 1.67 1.23 26.30
C THR A 219 3.02 0.87 25.68
N PHE A 220 3.69 1.82 25.03
CA PHE A 220 5.04 1.61 24.49
C PHE A 220 6.04 1.17 25.57
N ASN A 221 6.11 1.91 26.68
CA ASN A 221 7.04 1.61 27.76
C ASN A 221 6.72 0.24 28.41
N ASN A 222 5.44 -0.08 28.59
CA ASN A 222 5.01 -1.35 29.18
C ASN A 222 5.30 -2.57 28.28
N VAL A 223 5.10 -2.43 26.96
CA VAL A 223 5.18 -3.56 26.02
C VAL A 223 6.58 -3.75 25.45
N LEU A 224 7.26 -2.64 25.13
CA LEU A 224 8.56 -2.67 24.45
C LEU A 224 9.74 -2.40 25.41
N GLY A 225 9.47 -2.01 26.66
CA GLY A 225 10.51 -1.84 27.69
C GLY A 225 11.41 -0.62 27.47
N GLU A 226 10.91 0.42 26.81
CA GLU A 226 11.61 1.69 26.54
C GLU A 226 11.25 2.82 27.50
#